data_AF-A0A251W9A2-F1
#
_entry.id   AF-A0A251W9A2-F1
#
_cell.length_a   1.000
_cell.length_b   1.000
_cell.length_c   1.000
_cell.angle_alpha   90.00
_cell.angle_beta   90.00
_cell.angle_gamma   90.00
#
_symmetry.space_group_name_H-M   'P 1'
#
loop_
_entity.id
_entity.type
_entity.pdbx_description
1 polymer ?
#
loop_
_entity_poly.entity_id
_entity_poly.type
_entity_poly.pdbx_seq_one_letter_code
_entity_poly.pdbx_strand_id
1 'polypeptide(L)' 'MFIGFDDLDRVIEDDRQPLQFYLLGTRKEVQAAIDQLHALRFSDRVLWSRPVPVPGSTWKHVSLMERDRRDLP' A
#
# COMPACT_ATOMS: atom_id res chain seq x y z
N MET A 1 -32.94 -26.88 -3.88
CA MET A 1 -32.02 -26.67 -5.01
C MET A 1 -30.61 -26.74 -4.45
N PHE A 2 -29.89 -27.82 -4.73
CA PHE A 2 -28.50 -27.98 -4.32
C PHE A 2 -27.63 -27.61 -5.52
N ILE A 3 -26.71 -26.67 -5.35
CA ILE A 3 -25.67 -26.38 -6.33
C ILE A 3 -24.40 -27.07 -5.81
N GLY A 4 -24.05 -28.20 -6.46
CA GLY A 4 -22.78 -28.87 -6.24
C GLY A 4 -21.66 -28.07 -6.90
N PHE A 5 -20.65 -27.72 -6.13
CA PHE A 5 -19.41 -27.16 -6.63
C PHE A 5 -18.38 -28.28 -6.67
N ASP A 6 -18.55 -29.20 -7.62
CA ASP A 6 -17.46 -30.08 -8.01
C ASP A 6 -16.52 -29.28 -8.92
N ASP A 7 -15.26 -29.26 -8.51
CA ASP A 7 -14.10 -29.24 -9.40
C ASP A 7 -13.88 -27.99 -10.27
N LEU A 8 -13.78 -26.83 -9.61
CA LEU A 8 -13.01 -25.71 -10.15
C LEU A 8 -11.94 -25.32 -9.13
N ASP A 9 -10.98 -26.21 -8.94
CA ASP A 9 -9.65 -25.95 -8.36
C ASP A 9 -8.83 -25.02 -9.28
N ARG A 10 -9.46 -23.93 -9.75
CA ARG A 10 -8.72 -22.80 -10.27
C ARG A 10 -8.09 -22.14 -9.06
N VAL A 11 -6.85 -22.53 -8.79
CA VAL A 11 -5.86 -21.68 -8.12
C VAL A 11 -6.07 -20.30 -8.71
N ILE A 12 -6.70 -19.41 -7.96
CA ILE A 12 -6.75 -18.00 -8.29
C ILE A 12 -5.30 -17.59 -8.15
N GLU A 13 -4.54 -17.64 -9.25
CA GLU A 13 -3.31 -16.88 -9.36
C GLU A 13 -3.73 -15.45 -9.08
N ASP A 14 -3.48 -15.02 -7.84
CA ASP A 14 -3.71 -13.67 -7.36
C ASP A 14 -2.66 -12.75 -7.98
N ASP A 15 -2.68 -12.67 -9.32
CA ASP A 15 -1.85 -11.80 -10.14
C ASP A 15 -2.36 -10.34 -10.08
N ARG A 16 -3.26 -10.06 -9.13
CA ARG A 16 -3.68 -8.70 -8.80
C ARG A 16 -2.53 -8.03 -8.07
N GLN A 17 -1.73 -7.30 -8.81
CA GLN A 17 -0.74 -6.39 -8.22
C GLN A 17 -1.43 -5.56 -7.11
N PRO A 18 -0.87 -5.54 -5.89
CA PRO A 18 -1.48 -4.78 -4.81
C PRO A 18 -1.53 -3.30 -5.21
N LEU A 19 -2.66 -2.65 -4.91
CA LEU A 19 -2.82 -1.22 -5.17
C LEU A 19 -1.77 -0.44 -4.37
N GLN A 20 -0.88 0.25 -5.09
CA GLN A 20 0.19 1.08 -4.54
C GLN A 20 -0.16 2.55 -4.67
N PHE A 21 0.01 3.31 -3.58
CA PHE A 21 -0.09 4.77 -3.59
C PHE A 21 1.27 5.38 -3.27
N TYR A 22 1.58 6.49 -3.94
CA TYR A 22 2.82 7.22 -3.74
C TYR A 22 2.53 8.64 -3.28
N LEU A 23 3.23 9.08 -2.25
CA LEU A 23 3.30 10.49 -1.85
C LEU A 23 4.61 11.06 -2.39
N LEU A 24 4.53 12.18 -3.11
CA LEU A 24 5.69 12.87 -3.70
C LEU A 24 5.67 14.34 -3.29
N GLY A 25 6.78 14.82 -2.75
CA GLY A 25 6.92 16.22 -2.33
C GLY A 25 8.27 16.47 -1.67
N THR A 26 8.41 17.54 -0.91
CA THR A 26 9.56 17.68 -0.01
C THR A 26 9.49 16.65 1.12
N ARG A 27 10.63 16.37 1.76
CA ARG A 27 10.67 15.46 2.92
C ARG A 27 9.65 15.83 4.00
N LYS A 28 9.51 17.14 4.26
CA LYS A 28 8.61 17.66 5.30
C LYS A 28 7.15 17.47 4.93
N GLU A 29 6.78 17.74 3.69
CA GLU A 29 5.40 17.58 3.20
C GLU A 29 4.98 16.10 3.19
N VAL A 30 5.86 15.23 2.68
CA VAL A 30 5.59 13.79 2.66
C VAL A 30 5.42 13.24 4.08
N GLN A 31 6.28 13.63 5.01
CA GLN A 31 6.16 13.20 6.41
C GLN A 31 4.86 13.73 7.05
N ALA A 32 4.55 15.02 6.86
CA ALA A 32 3.32 15.61 7.41
C ALA A 32 2.05 14.92 6.88
N ALA A 33 2.03 14.54 5.59
CA ALA A 33 0.93 13.79 5.02
C ALA A 33 0.80 12.39 5.64
N ILE A 34 1.90 11.65 5.83
CA ILE A 34 1.89 10.35 6.52
C ILE A 34 1.32 10.49 7.93
N ASP A 35 1.78 11.50 8.68
CA ASP A 35 1.35 11.73 10.06
C ASP A 35 -0.15 12.03 10.13
N GLN A 36 -0.67 12.85 9.19
CA GLN A 36 -2.11 13.14 9.08
C GLN A 36 -2.92 11.89 8.72
N LEU A 37 -2.46 11.08 7.76
CA LEU A 37 -3.15 9.86 7.35
C LEU A 37 -3.20 8.83 8.50
N HIS A 38 -2.12 8.72 9.29
CA HIS A 38 -2.12 7.92 10.51
C HIS A 38 -3.09 8.46 11.57
N ALA A 39 -3.11 9.78 11.81
CA ALA A 39 -4.03 10.39 12.78
C ALA A 39 -5.50 10.18 12.39
N LEU A 40 -5.80 10.18 11.09
CA LEU A 40 -7.14 9.94 10.56
C LEU A 40 -7.52 8.45 10.50
N ARG A 41 -6.62 7.54 10.90
CA ARG A 41 -6.82 6.08 10.74
C ARG A 41 -7.18 5.72 9.30
N PHE A 42 -6.60 6.45 8.34
CA PHE A 42 -6.82 6.20 6.92
C PHE A 42 -6.20 4.84 6.56
N SER A 43 -7.03 3.80 6.67
CA SER A 43 -6.68 2.39 6.54
C SER A 43 -5.72 1.87 7.64
N ASP A 44 -6.28 1.20 8.65
CA ASP A 44 -5.51 0.54 9.73
C ASP A 44 -4.55 -0.55 9.26
N ARG A 45 -4.68 -1.03 8.02
CA ARG A 45 -3.86 -2.10 7.42
C ARG A 45 -2.84 -1.59 6.41
N VAL A 46 -2.48 -0.32 6.51
CA VAL A 46 -1.55 0.33 5.59
C VAL A 46 -0.33 0.82 6.34
N LEU A 47 0.84 0.54 5.78
CA LEU A 47 2.12 1.00 6.24
C LEU A 47 2.71 1.94 5.19
N TRP A 48 3.09 3.14 5.61
CA TRP A 48 3.85 4.07 4.78
C TRP A 48 5.34 3.85 4.98
N SER A 49 6.08 3.70 3.88
CA SER A 49 7.54 3.69 3.94
C SER A 49 8.08 5.05 4.38
N ARG A 50 9.29 5.06 4.96
CA ARG A 50 9.95 6.33 5.28
C ARG A 50 10.19 7.13 3.99
N PRO A 51 10.06 8.47 4.00
CA PRO A 51 10.35 9.27 2.81
C PRO A 51 11.78 9.03 2.30
N VAL A 52 11.91 8.56 1.05
CA VAL A 52 13.18 8.27 0.37
C VAL A 52 13.45 9.34 -0.68
N PRO A 53 14.68 9.87 -0.82
CA PRO A 53 14.99 10.84 -1.86
C PRO A 53 14.82 10.25 -3.27
N VAL A 54 14.29 11.06 -4.19
CA VAL A 54 14.13 10.66 -5.61
C VAL A 54 15.45 10.91 -6.35
N PRO A 55 16.04 9.88 -7.01
CA PRO A 55 17.25 10.06 -7.80
C PRO A 55 17.11 11.17 -8.85
N GLY A 56 18.12 12.02 -8.96
CA GLY A 56 18.09 13.17 -9.88
C GLY A 56 17.32 14.39 -9.39
N SER A 57 16.80 14.36 -8.15
CA SER A 57 16.18 15.53 -7.51
C SER A 57 16.85 15.85 -6.18
N THR A 58 17.09 17.13 -5.91
CA THR A 58 17.70 17.61 -4.65
C THR A 58 16.67 17.82 -3.54
N TRP A 59 15.38 17.87 -3.87
CA TRP A 59 14.32 18.20 -2.90
C TRP A 59 13.20 17.17 -2.82
N LYS A 60 12.99 16.37 -3.88
CA LYS A 60 11.87 15.42 -3.95
C LYS A 60 12.16 14.19 -3.11
N HIS A 61 11.16 13.80 -2.34
CA HIS A 61 11.09 12.58 -1.58
C HIS A 61 9.82 11.83 -1.97
N VAL A 62 9.90 10.50 -1.95
CA VAL A 62 8.78 9.59 -2.20
C VAL A 62 8.54 8.70 -0.99
N SER A 63 7.27 8.47 -0.66
CA SER A 63 6.86 7.41 0.26
C SER A 63 5.86 6.51 -0.45
N LEU A 64 6.00 5.21 -0.22
CA LEU A 64 5.15 4.16 -0.79
C LEU A 64 4.22 3.64 0.29
N MET A 65 2.94 3.50 -0.07
CA MET A 65 1.95 2.78 0.69
C MET A 65 2.02 1.28 0.42
N GLU A 66 2.22 0.47 1.45
CA GLU A 66 2.12 -0.98 1.37
C GLU A 66 1.00 -1.48 2.29
N ARG A 67 0.27 -2.51 1.84
CA ARG A 67 -0.69 -3.20 2.72
C ARG A 67 0.08 -4.12 3.65
N ASP A 68 -0.28 -4.12 4.93
CA ASP A 68 0.28 -5.07 5.89
C ASP A 68 -0.16 -6.50 5.49
N ARG A 69 0.77 -7.28 4.92
CA ARG A 69 0.52 -8.66 4.46
C ARG A 69 0.57 -9.69 5.61
N ARG A 70 0.71 -9.25 6.86
CA ARG A 70 0.80 -10.16 8.02
C ARG A 70 -0.50 -10.89 8.38
N ASP A 71 -1.61 -10.66 7.67
CA ASP A 71 -2.90 -11.36 7.81
C ASP A 71 -3.20 -12.31 6.63
N LEU A 72 -2.20 -12.98 6.05
CA LEU A 72 -2.47 -14.16 5.21
C LEU A 72 -2.65 -15.38 6.14
N PRO A 73 -3.83 -16.03 6.18
CA PRO A 73 -4.04 -17.28 6.91
C PRO A 73 -3.23 -18.44 6.32
#